data_AF-A0A0G1W3V5-F1
#
_entry.id   AF-A0A0G1W3V5-F1
#
_cell.length_a   1.000
_cell.length_b   1.000
_cell.length_c   1.000
_cell.angle_alpha   90.00
_cell.angle_beta   90.00
_cell.angle_gamma   90.00
#
_symmetry.space_group_name_H-M   'P 1'
#
loop_
_entity.id
_entity.type
_entity.pdbx_description
1 polymer ?
#
loop_
_entity_poly.entity_id
_entity_poly.type
_entity_poly.pdbx_seq_one_letter_code
_entity_poly.pdbx_strand_id
1 'polypeptide(L)'
;MRKHIHFCPTKHTTYQPRIKEFKCPKCRAKAGDFWTYGAPKGSYEHCVALHDDDKVVCFMCRYETTGRAFAKTVQTGKSLVVCPTCKGKGAVKKK
;
A
#
# COMPACT_ATOMS: atom_id res chain seq x y z
N MET A 1 -11.24 -0.76 -29.01
CA MET A 1 -10.94 0.30 -28.02
C MET A 1 -9.69 -0.09 -27.24
N ARG A 2 -8.54 0.57 -27.49
CA ARG A 2 -7.31 0.32 -26.74
C ARG A 2 -7.52 0.87 -25.32
N LYS A 3 -7.66 -0.01 -24.33
CA LYS A 3 -7.69 0.39 -22.91
C LYS A 3 -6.38 1.11 -22.63
N HIS A 4 -6.42 2.41 -22.40
CA HIS A 4 -5.28 3.16 -21.90
C HIS A 4 -4.93 2.54 -20.54
N ILE A 5 -3.85 1.76 -20.50
CA ILE A 5 -3.30 1.25 -19.24
C ILE A 5 -2.65 2.47 -18.58
N HIS A 6 -3.40 3.18 -17.74
CA HIS A 6 -2.82 4.21 -16.89
C HIS A 6 -1.76 3.53 -16.03
N PHE A 7 -0.49 3.84 -16.26
CA PHE A 7 0.58 3.37 -15.39
C PHE A 7 0.53 4.19 -14.12
N CYS A 8 0.45 3.54 -12.96
CA CYS A 8 0.73 4.21 -11.70
C CYS A 8 2.19 4.68 -11.76
N PRO A 9 2.49 5.97 -11.54
CA PRO A 9 3.86 6.49 -11.62
C PRO A 9 4.74 6.02 -10.46
N THR A 10 4.13 5.40 -9.44
CA THR A 10 4.74 5.15 -8.14
C THR A 10 4.79 3.66 -7.85
N LYS A 11 5.85 3.21 -7.19
CA LYS A 11 6.04 1.79 -6.87
C LYS A 11 5.11 1.34 -5.76
N HIS A 12 4.30 0.32 -6.02
CA HIS A 12 3.45 -0.31 -5.00
C HIS A 12 4.24 -1.22 -4.06
N THR A 13 3.72 -1.40 -2.85
CA THR A 13 4.20 -2.43 -1.93
C THR A 13 4.00 -3.81 -2.53
N THR A 14 4.95 -4.72 -2.27
CA THR A 14 4.88 -6.12 -2.73
C THR A 14 3.67 -6.84 -2.14
N TYR A 15 3.33 -6.53 -0.89
CA TYR A 15 2.13 -7.02 -0.22
C TYR A 15 1.13 -5.88 -0.10
N GLN A 16 -0.12 -6.12 -0.45
CA GLN A 16 -1.20 -5.16 -0.35
C GLN A 16 -2.12 -5.58 0.79
N PRO A 17 -2.07 -4.89 1.95
CA PRO A 17 -2.90 -5.23 3.09
C PRO A 17 -4.39 -5.09 2.76
N ARG A 18 -5.18 -6.08 3.15
CA ARG A 18 -6.65 -5.97 3.16
C ARG A 18 -7.06 -5.05 4.31
N ILE A 19 -8.24 -4.45 4.22
CA ILE A 19 -8.81 -3.59 5.27
C ILE A 19 -8.76 -4.29 6.65
N LYS A 20 -9.09 -5.59 6.72
CA LYS A 20 -9.06 -6.37 7.96
C LYS A 20 -7.66 -6.59 8.57
N GLU A 21 -6.60 -6.44 7.76
CA GLU A 21 -5.20 -6.63 8.14
C GLU A 21 -4.54 -5.30 8.54
N PHE A 22 -5.21 -4.18 8.26
CA PHE A 22 -4.78 -2.85 8.64
C PHE A 22 -4.97 -2.66 10.15
N LYS A 23 -4.03 -3.22 10.92
CA LYS A 23 -4.00 -3.18 12.39
C LYS A 23 -2.70 -2.56 12.87
N CYS A 24 -2.80 -1.61 13.80
CA CYS A 24 -1.62 -0.93 14.30
C CYS A 24 -0.77 -1.90 15.12
N PRO A 25 0.53 -2.07 14.81
CA PRO A 25 1.40 -2.97 15.57
C PRO A 25 1.65 -2.49 17.01
N LYS A 26 1.36 -1.21 17.30
CA LYS A 26 1.54 -0.62 18.63
C LYS A 26 0.26 -0.64 19.47
N CYS A 27 -0.84 -0.12 18.95
CA CYS A 27 -2.09 0.05 19.71
C CYS A 27 -3.27 -0.80 19.19
N ARG A 28 -3.07 -1.62 18.16
CA ARG A 28 -4.09 -2.48 17.52
C ARG A 28 -5.30 -1.74 16.93
N ALA A 29 -5.20 -0.42 16.75
CA ALA A 29 -6.18 0.39 16.01
C ALA A 29 -6.43 -0.18 14.60
N LYS A 30 -7.64 0.00 14.07
CA LYS A 30 -8.13 -0.66 12.84
C LYS A 30 -7.96 0.26 11.63
N ALA A 31 -8.30 -0.20 10.42
CA ALA A 31 -8.08 0.52 9.16
C ALA A 31 -8.59 1.97 9.12
N GLY A 32 -9.76 2.25 9.71
CA GLY A 32 -10.29 3.61 9.79
C GLY A 32 -9.45 4.55 10.65
N ASP A 33 -8.51 4.00 11.42
CA ASP A 33 -7.64 4.73 12.34
C ASP A 33 -6.30 5.16 11.73
N PHE A 34 -6.16 5.00 10.42
CA PHE A 34 -4.95 5.32 9.67
C PHE A 34 -5.19 6.36 8.60
N TRP A 35 -4.16 7.18 8.37
CA TRP A 35 -4.04 7.93 7.13
C TRP A 35 -2.84 7.42 6.32
N THR A 36 -2.88 7.63 5.00
CA THR A 36 -1.77 7.36 4.09
C THR A 36 -1.48 8.60 3.27
N TYR A 37 -0.22 9.01 3.18
CA TYR A 37 0.22 10.18 2.40
C TYR A 37 1.61 9.96 1.83
N GLY A 38 2.07 10.85 0.96
CA GLY A 38 3.46 10.83 0.45
C GLY A 38 3.61 10.28 -0.97
N ALA A 39 2.57 9.66 -1.56
CA ALA A 39 2.59 9.42 -2.99
C ALA A 39 2.53 10.75 -3.79
N PRO A 40 3.18 10.82 -4.97
CA PRO A 40 3.03 11.94 -5.90
C PRO A 40 1.55 12.27 -6.17
N LYS A 41 1.24 13.56 -6.31
CA LYS A 41 -0.10 14.05 -6.67
C LYS A 41 -0.61 13.30 -7.92
N GLY A 42 -1.84 12.79 -7.85
CA GLY A 42 -2.44 11.97 -8.92
C GLY A 42 -2.20 10.46 -8.80
N SER A 43 -1.32 9.99 -7.90
CA SER A 43 -1.10 8.54 -7.71
C SER A 43 -2.36 7.82 -7.21
N TYR A 44 -3.11 8.46 -6.30
CA TYR A 44 -4.34 7.89 -5.73
C TYR A 44 -5.57 8.06 -6.63
N GLU A 45 -5.56 8.98 -7.59
CA GLU A 45 -6.66 9.20 -8.54
C GLU A 45 -6.83 8.00 -9.51
N HIS A 46 -5.76 7.24 -9.70
CA HIS A 46 -5.72 6.10 -10.61
C HIS A 46 -5.42 4.77 -9.92
N CYS A 47 -5.01 4.80 -8.65
CA CYS A 47 -4.72 3.59 -7.89
C CYS A 47 -4.76 3.79 -6.36
N VAL A 48 -5.69 3.10 -5.69
CA VAL A 48 -5.81 3.12 -4.22
C VAL A 48 -4.86 2.15 -3.50
N ALA A 49 -3.99 1.46 -4.23
CA ALA A 49 -3.06 0.50 -3.66
C ALA A 49 -1.91 1.21 -2.94
N LEU A 50 -1.45 0.61 -1.83
CA LEU A 50 -0.40 1.16 -0.99
C LEU A 50 0.94 1.20 -1.75
N HIS A 51 1.64 2.34 -1.69
CA HIS A 51 2.96 2.54 -2.27
C HIS A 51 4.07 2.26 -1.28
N ASP A 52 5.24 1.87 -1.78
CA ASP A 52 6.43 1.61 -0.96
C ASP A 52 6.78 2.82 -0.08
N ASP A 53 6.68 4.00 -0.68
CA ASP A 53 7.06 5.29 -0.08
C ASP A 53 5.89 6.02 0.59
N ASP A 54 4.68 5.42 0.57
CA ASP A 54 3.56 5.96 1.36
C ASP A 54 3.95 5.98 2.83
N LYS A 55 3.58 7.03 3.53
CA LYS A 55 3.63 7.13 4.98
C LYS A 55 2.31 6.64 5.53
N VAL A 56 2.35 5.60 6.34
CA VAL A 56 1.20 5.03 7.05
C VAL A 56 1.27 5.51 8.49
N VAL A 57 0.30 6.33 8.91
CA VAL A 57 0.25 6.89 10.27
C VAL A 57 -1.02 6.45 10.97
N CYS A 58 -0.88 5.90 12.16
CA CYS A 58 -1.99 5.61 13.07
C CYS A 58 -2.32 6.86 13.89
N PHE A 59 -3.54 7.39 13.81
CA PHE A 59 -3.89 8.59 14.58
C PHE A 59 -4.04 8.32 16.08
N MET A 60 -4.33 7.07 16.46
CA MET A 60 -4.56 6.69 17.86
C MET A 60 -3.29 6.75 18.71
N CYS A 61 -2.13 6.41 18.15
CA CYS A 61 -0.86 6.37 18.90
C CYS A 61 0.29 7.09 18.21
N ARG A 62 0.02 7.78 17.09
CA ARG A 62 1.02 8.47 16.26
C ARG A 62 2.14 7.57 15.75
N TYR A 63 1.94 6.25 15.74
CA TYR A 63 2.84 5.33 15.07
C TYR A 63 2.90 5.66 13.58
N GLU A 64 4.09 5.93 13.08
CA GLU A 64 4.37 6.18 11.67
C GLU A 64 5.31 5.12 11.13
N THR A 65 5.06 4.69 9.90
CA THR A 65 5.95 3.82 9.15
C THR A 65 5.80 4.02 7.65
N THR A 66 6.66 3.42 6.84
CA THR A 66 6.49 3.42 5.38
C THR A 66 5.53 2.32 4.96
N GLY A 67 4.89 2.46 3.79
CA GLY A 67 3.98 1.47 3.24
C GLY A 67 4.69 0.14 3.07
N ARG A 68 5.95 0.15 2.61
CA ARG A 68 6.79 -1.05 2.54
C ARG A 68 6.93 -1.75 3.89
N ALA A 69 7.30 -1.01 4.94
CA ALA A 69 7.51 -1.57 6.27
C ALA A 69 6.20 -2.02 6.92
N PHE A 70 5.12 -1.26 6.73
CA PHE A 70 3.78 -1.63 7.16
C PHE A 70 3.33 -2.93 6.51
N ALA A 71 3.38 -2.99 5.19
CA ALA A 71 3.00 -4.15 4.40
C ALA A 71 3.76 -5.41 4.83
N LYS A 72 5.08 -5.30 5.09
CA LYS A 72 5.89 -6.40 5.61
C LYS A 72 5.47 -6.84 7.03
N THR A 73 5.07 -5.89 7.87
CA THR A 73 4.64 -6.16 9.26
C THR A 73 3.31 -6.91 9.31
N VAL A 74 2.37 -6.54 8.43
CA VAL A 74 1.02 -7.14 8.39
C VAL A 74 0.90 -8.29 7.40
N GLN A 75 1.97 -8.64 6.70
CA GLN A 75 2.02 -9.76 5.76
C GLN A 75 1.82 -11.09 6.52
N THR A 76 0.58 -11.54 6.61
CA THR A 76 0.27 -12.90 7.05
C THR A 76 0.37 -13.81 5.83
N GLY A 77 1.35 -14.72 5.82
CA GLY A 77 1.74 -15.56 4.68
C GLY A 77 0.68 -15.79 3.59
N LYS A 78 0.99 -15.30 2.38
CA LYS A 78 0.37 -15.57 1.05
C LYS A 78 -0.74 -14.65 0.52
N SER A 79 -1.05 -13.49 1.11
CA SER A 79 -2.04 -12.55 0.53
C SER A 79 -1.44 -11.55 -0.47
N LEU A 80 -1.04 -11.97 -1.67
CA LEU A 80 -0.67 -11.01 -2.73
C LEU A 80 -1.95 -10.49 -3.41
N VAL A 81 -2.27 -9.20 -3.26
CA VAL A 81 -3.29 -8.55 -4.11
C VAL A 81 -2.59 -7.89 -5.28
N VAL A 82 -2.99 -8.27 -6.48
CA VAL A 82 -2.49 -7.70 -7.73
C VAL A 82 -3.12 -6.33 -7.91
N CYS A 83 -2.30 -5.27 -8.00
CA CYS A 83 -2.81 -3.94 -8.31
C CYS A 83 -3.60 -3.97 -9.63
N PRO A 84 -4.87 -3.51 -9.68
CA PRO A 84 -5.72 -3.60 -10.87
C PRO A 84 -5.21 -2.73 -12.03
N THR A 85 -4.42 -1.70 -11.69
CA THR A 85 -3.91 -0.69 -12.61
C THR A 85 -2.60 -1.13 -13.29
N CYS A 86 -1.62 -1.63 -12.50
CA CYS A 86 -0.32 -2.08 -13.03
C CYS A 86 -0.18 -3.61 -13.12
N LYS A 87 -1.24 -4.37 -12.79
CA LYS A 87 -1.25 -5.84 -12.69
C LYS A 87 -0.13 -6.40 -11.82
N GLY A 88 0.27 -5.69 -10.76
CA GLY A 88 1.34 -6.14 -9.86
C GLY A 88 2.75 -6.14 -10.49
N LYS A 89 2.97 -5.49 -11.64
CA LYS A 89 4.28 -5.37 -12.29
C LYS A 89 5.28 -4.43 -11.57
N GLY A 90 4.95 -3.94 -10.38
CA GLY A 90 5.85 -3.17 -9.52
C GLY A 90 7.01 -3.98 -8.91
N ALA A 91 7.12 -5.27 -9.23
CA ALA A 91 8.25 -6.12 -8.86
C ALA A 91 9.22 -6.30 -10.04
N VAL A 92 10.25 -5.46 -10.10
CA VAL A 92 11.52 -5.76 -10.78
C VAL A 92 12.53 -5.91 -9.65
N LYS A 93 13.30 -6.98 -9.44
CA LYS A 93 13.66 -8.22 -10.17
C LYS A 93 13.94 -9.27 -9.06
N LYS A 94 13.80 -10.57 -9.31
CA LYS A 94 14.72 -11.54 -8.69
C LYS A 94 15.44 -12.25 -9.84
N LYS A 95 16.76 -12.31 -9.73
CA LYS A 95 17.73 -12.72 -10.76
C LYS A 95 17.26 -13.91 -11.58
#